data_AF-A0A1J7IXL9-F1
#
_entry.id   AF-A0A1J7IXL9-F1
#
_cell.length_a   1.000
_cell.length_b   1.000
_cell.length_c   1.000
_cell.angle_alpha   90.00
_cell.angle_beta   90.00
_cell.angle_gamma   90.00
#
_symmetry.space_group_name_H-M   'P 1'
#
loop_
_entity.id
_entity.type
_entity.pdbx_description
1 polymer ?
#
loop_
_entity_poly.entity_id
_entity_poly.type
_entity_poly.pdbx_seq_one_letter_code
_entity_poly.pdbx_strand_id
1 'polypeptide(L)'
;MKMHLQTTLPFLLLATSVLAIPTAKSACTLLCPPDEICVTDPSRPKQTFCVEPVICGGLVARSCKKGEKCVDDPRDDCDVKEGGADCSGVCIPDVMGGY
;
A
#
# COMPACT_ATOMS: atom_id res chain seq x y z
N MET A 1 62.42 -12.35 -21.67
CA MET A 1 61.95 -11.50 -22.77
C MET A 1 60.65 -12.05 -23.35
N LYS A 2 59.50 -11.44 -23.01
CA LYS A 2 58.33 -11.25 -23.88
C LYS A 2 57.31 -10.38 -23.14
N MET A 3 57.33 -9.10 -23.49
CA MET A 3 56.23 -8.15 -23.28
C MET A 3 55.10 -8.47 -24.27
N HIS A 4 53.86 -8.43 -23.81
CA HIS A 4 52.66 -8.09 -24.57
C HIS A 4 51.59 -7.69 -23.53
N LEU A 5 51.44 -6.40 -23.21
CA LEU A 5 50.74 -5.34 -23.94
C LEU A 5 49.21 -5.42 -23.75
N GLN A 6 48.65 -4.32 -23.23
CA GLN A 6 47.26 -3.99 -22.94
C GLN A 6 46.18 -4.74 -23.71
N THR A 7 45.07 -5.06 -23.05
CA THR A 7 43.75 -4.56 -23.48
C THR A 7 42.80 -4.44 -22.28
N THR A 8 42.60 -3.21 -21.82
CA THR A 8 41.45 -2.80 -21.01
C THR A 8 40.17 -3.06 -21.81
N LEU A 9 39.37 -4.07 -21.43
CA LEU A 9 37.98 -4.15 -21.90
C LEU A 9 37.07 -3.35 -20.96
N PRO A 10 36.10 -2.61 -21.51
CA PRO A 10 35.54 -1.43 -20.89
C PRO A 10 34.39 -1.78 -19.93
N PHE A 11 34.26 -0.95 -18.90
CA PHE A 11 32.99 -0.52 -18.31
C PHE A 11 31.84 -0.63 -19.31
N LEU A 12 30.87 -1.52 -19.11
CA LEU A 12 29.49 -1.43 -19.65
C LEU A 12 28.67 -2.68 -19.27
N LEU A 13 28.50 -2.93 -17.97
CA LEU A 13 27.25 -3.52 -17.49
C LEU A 13 26.41 -2.34 -17.02
N LEU A 14 25.61 -1.84 -17.96
CA LEU A 14 24.47 -0.99 -17.69
C LEU A 14 23.58 -1.71 -16.69
N ALA A 15 23.80 -1.47 -15.40
CA ALA A 15 22.73 -1.49 -14.44
C ALA A 15 21.81 -0.33 -14.84
N THR A 16 20.99 -0.54 -15.88
CA THR A 16 19.78 0.27 -16.04
C THR A 16 18.99 -0.01 -14.79
N SER A 17 19.15 0.89 -13.83
CA SER A 17 18.24 1.13 -12.73
C SER A 17 16.84 1.06 -13.32
N VAL A 18 16.21 -0.11 -13.19
CA VAL A 18 14.77 -0.21 -13.25
C VAL A 18 14.34 0.75 -12.17
N LEU A 19 13.83 1.90 -12.59
CA LEU A 19 13.14 2.83 -11.72
C LEU A 19 12.03 2.00 -11.10
N ALA A 20 12.28 1.48 -9.90
CA ALA A 20 11.24 0.93 -9.07
C ALA A 20 10.30 2.12 -8.84
N ILE A 21 9.26 2.21 -9.66
CA ILE A 21 8.16 3.14 -9.46
C ILE A 21 7.65 2.74 -8.07
N PRO A 22 7.78 3.59 -7.04
CA PRO A 22 7.28 3.23 -5.74
C PRO A 22 5.78 3.00 -5.93
N THR A 23 5.34 1.78 -5.61
CA THR A 23 3.94 1.39 -5.57
C THR A 23 3.24 2.43 -4.71
N ALA A 24 2.39 3.26 -5.32
CA ALA A 24 1.74 4.36 -4.64
C ALA A 24 0.77 3.80 -3.59
N LYS A 25 1.28 3.59 -2.37
CA LYS A 25 0.46 3.32 -1.19
C LYS A 25 -0.38 4.55 -0.92
N SER A 26 -1.68 4.39 -1.15
CA SER A 26 -2.79 5.23 -0.70
C SER A 26 -2.55 6.76 -0.75
N ALA A 27 -3.14 7.42 -1.75
CA ALA A 27 -3.09 8.87 -1.99
C ALA A 27 -3.95 9.70 -1.00
N CYS A 28 -4.06 9.28 0.26
CA CYS A 28 -4.93 9.94 1.23
C CYS A 28 -4.32 11.28 1.68
N THR A 29 -4.93 12.40 1.28
CA THR A 29 -4.45 13.77 1.56
C THR A 29 -5.23 14.51 2.65
N LEU A 30 -6.19 13.83 3.29
CA LEU A 30 -7.02 14.42 4.33
C LEU A 30 -6.21 14.58 5.63
N LEU A 31 -6.31 15.76 6.25
CA LEU A 31 -5.79 16.02 7.60
C LEU A 31 -6.81 15.53 8.62
N CYS A 32 -6.47 14.44 9.31
CA CYS A 32 -7.31 13.85 10.34
C CYS A 32 -6.98 14.40 11.74
N PRO A 33 -7.95 14.38 12.68
CA PRO A 33 -7.72 14.56 14.10
C PRO A 33 -6.58 13.66 14.64
N PRO A 34 -6.00 13.99 15.80
CA PRO A 34 -5.10 13.07 16.48
C PRO A 34 -5.81 11.74 16.74
N ASP A 35 -5.04 10.64 16.67
CA ASP A 35 -5.48 9.25 16.88
C ASP A 35 -6.35 8.62 15.78
N GLU A 36 -6.72 9.37 14.74
CA GLU A 36 -7.39 8.84 13.56
C GLU A 36 -6.42 8.62 12.40
N ILE A 37 -6.83 7.76 11.47
CA ILE A 37 -6.06 7.48 10.26
C ILE A 37 -6.84 7.86 9.01
N CYS A 38 -6.11 8.38 8.02
CA CYS A 38 -6.65 8.68 6.71
C CYS A 38 -6.68 7.40 5.87
N VAL A 39 -7.87 6.99 5.44
CA VAL A 39 -8.06 5.80 4.59
C VAL A 39 -8.81 6.18 3.33
N THR A 40 -8.30 5.75 2.18
CA THR A 40 -8.99 5.91 0.88
C THR A 40 -9.75 4.63 0.57
N ASP A 41 -10.99 4.75 0.10
CA ASP A 41 -11.74 3.58 -0.36
C ASP A 41 -11.14 3.03 -1.67
N PRO A 42 -10.60 1.79 -1.68
CA PRO A 42 -10.00 1.22 -2.88
C PRO A 42 -11.03 0.97 -4.00
N SER A 43 -12.31 0.81 -3.65
CA SER A 43 -13.40 0.70 -4.62
C SER A 43 -13.88 2.07 -5.14
N ARG A 44 -13.60 3.15 -4.40
CA ARG A 44 -14.08 4.52 -4.71
C ARG A 44 -12.96 5.53 -4.38
N PRO A 45 -11.94 5.69 -5.25
CA PRO A 45 -10.73 6.48 -4.94
C PRO A 45 -10.94 7.97 -4.64
N LYS A 46 -12.14 8.51 -4.90
CA LYS A 46 -12.53 9.88 -4.54
C LYS A 46 -13.00 10.02 -3.09
N GLN A 47 -13.23 8.90 -2.41
CA GLN A 47 -13.73 8.87 -1.04
C GLN A 47 -12.59 8.56 -0.08
N THR A 48 -12.39 9.49 0.85
CA THR A 48 -11.41 9.40 1.93
C THR A 48 -12.11 9.62 3.25
N PHE A 49 -11.67 8.91 4.28
CA PHE A 49 -12.28 8.92 5.60
C PHE A 49 -11.19 9.05 6.65
N CYS A 50 -11.48 9.79 7.71
CA CYS A 50 -10.75 9.66 8.96
C CYS A 50 -11.48 8.64 9.82
N VAL A 51 -10.77 7.60 10.24
CA VAL A 51 -11.36 6.50 11.00
C VAL A 51 -10.49 6.17 12.21
N GLU A 52 -11.15 5.72 13.27
CA GLU A 52 -10.47 5.03 14.36
C GLU A 52 -9.84 3.74 13.80
N PRO A 53 -8.60 3.39 14.19
CA PRO A 53 -7.89 2.22 13.68
C PRO A 53 -8.43 0.91 14.30
N VAL A 54 -9.66 0.55 13.94
CA VAL A 54 -10.30 -0.71 14.35
C VAL A 54 -9.87 -1.81 13.38
N ILE A 55 -9.09 -2.77 13.88
CA ILE A 55 -8.64 -3.91 13.09
C ILE A 55 -9.83 -4.78 12.65
N CYS A 56 -9.85 -5.14 11.37
CA CYS A 56 -10.79 -6.08 10.77
C CYS A 56 -10.07 -7.07 9.84
N GLY A 57 -10.75 -8.14 9.45
CA GLY A 57 -10.18 -9.13 8.52
C GLY A 57 -8.95 -9.84 9.08
N GLY A 58 -8.08 -10.28 8.18
CA GLY A 58 -6.86 -11.03 8.46
C GLY A 58 -7.06 -12.24 9.38
N LEU A 59 -6.03 -12.57 10.15
CA LEU A 59 -6.04 -13.67 11.13
C LEU A 59 -7.11 -13.52 12.23
N VAL A 60 -7.51 -12.29 12.54
CA VAL A 60 -8.49 -12.01 13.59
C VAL A 60 -9.91 -12.35 13.11
N ALA A 61 -10.12 -12.41 11.78
CA ALA A 61 -11.42 -12.65 11.14
C ALA A 61 -12.54 -11.74 11.68
N ARG A 62 -12.17 -10.55 12.15
CA ARG A 62 -13.12 -9.61 12.78
C ARG A 62 -13.90 -8.86 11.72
N SER A 63 -15.23 -8.85 11.86
CA SER A 63 -16.12 -8.06 11.01
C SER A 63 -16.24 -6.61 11.47
N CYS A 64 -16.45 -5.70 10.52
CA CYS A 64 -16.84 -4.32 10.80
C CYS A 64 -18.29 -4.22 11.26
N LYS A 65 -18.68 -3.07 11.82
CA LYS A 65 -20.07 -2.86 12.25
C LYS A 65 -21.00 -2.80 11.03
N LYS A 66 -22.30 -2.87 11.27
CA LYS A 66 -23.30 -2.70 10.20
C LYS A 66 -23.14 -1.32 9.54
N GLY A 67 -23.05 -1.31 8.21
CA GLY A 67 -22.85 -0.08 7.44
C GLY A 67 -21.38 0.29 7.22
N GLU A 68 -20.45 -0.57 7.63
CA GLU A 68 -19.02 -0.43 7.37
C GLU A 68 -18.52 -1.61 6.54
N LYS A 69 -17.40 -1.39 5.85
CA LYS A 69 -16.66 -2.45 5.16
C LYS A 69 -15.20 -2.44 5.59
N CYS A 70 -14.58 -3.62 5.53
CA CYS A 70 -13.17 -3.79 5.83
C CYS A 70 -12.34 -3.49 4.58
N VAL A 71 -11.34 -2.62 4.70
CA VAL A 71 -10.37 -2.32 3.65
C VAL A 71 -8.96 -2.49 4.20
N ASP A 72 -7.99 -2.70 3.32
CA ASP A 72 -6.58 -2.85 3.67
C ASP A 72 -6.05 -1.65 4.48
N ASP A 73 -5.24 -1.89 5.51
CA ASP A 73 -4.66 -0.81 6.33
C ASP A 73 -3.55 -0.11 5.54
N PRO A 74 -3.72 1.17 5.13
CA PRO A 74 -2.72 1.85 4.30
C PRO A 74 -1.39 2.11 5.01
N ARG A 75 -1.31 1.83 6.32
CA ARG A 75 -0.11 2.01 7.13
C ARG A 75 0.77 0.78 7.20
N ASP A 76 0.28 -0.39 6.79
CA ASP A 76 1.05 -1.62 6.86
C ASP A 76 1.74 -1.95 5.52
N ASP A 77 2.70 -2.88 5.58
CA ASP A 77 3.42 -3.40 4.41
C ASP A 77 2.84 -4.69 3.84
N CYS A 78 1.62 -5.04 4.25
CA CYS A 78 0.96 -6.27 3.85
C CYS A 78 0.23 -6.08 2.50
N ASP A 79 0.82 -6.57 1.42
CA ASP A 79 0.15 -6.52 0.11
C ASP A 79 -0.74 -7.76 -0.09
N VAL A 80 -2.05 -7.57 -0.07
CA VAL A 80 -3.05 -8.60 -0.36
C VAL A 80 -2.85 -9.29 -1.73
N LYS A 81 -2.18 -8.64 -2.69
CA LYS A 81 -1.90 -9.20 -4.02
C LYS A 81 -0.68 -10.12 -4.04
N GLU A 82 0.20 -10.03 -3.05
CA GLU A 82 1.42 -10.83 -2.93
C GLU A 82 1.27 -12.02 -1.95
N GLY A 83 0.04 -12.40 -1.63
CA GLY A 83 -0.27 -13.60 -0.83
C GLY A 83 -0.80 -13.35 0.57
N GLY A 84 -1.15 -12.10 0.92
CA GLY A 84 -1.69 -11.75 2.22
C GLY A 84 -3.20 -11.97 2.36
N ALA A 85 -3.66 -13.23 2.41
CA ALA A 85 -5.05 -13.52 2.82
C ALA A 85 -5.33 -13.09 4.28
N ASP A 86 -4.25 -12.95 5.04
CA ASP A 86 -4.21 -12.67 6.47
C ASP A 86 -3.93 -11.19 6.80
N CYS A 87 -3.89 -10.29 5.81
CA CYS A 87 -3.64 -8.87 6.05
C CYS A 87 -4.71 -8.26 6.94
N SER A 88 -4.26 -7.50 7.94
CA SER A 88 -5.14 -6.70 8.77
C SER A 88 -5.72 -5.55 7.95
N GLY A 89 -7.01 -5.31 8.12
CA GLY A 89 -7.69 -4.16 7.56
C GLY A 89 -8.17 -3.18 8.63
N VAL A 90 -8.77 -2.10 8.15
CA VAL A 90 -9.43 -1.06 8.92
C VAL A 90 -10.86 -0.87 8.43
N CYS A 91 -11.77 -0.61 9.35
CA CYS A 91 -13.18 -0.39 9.02
C CYS A 91 -13.42 1.03 8.52
N ILE A 92 -14.03 1.16 7.33
CA ILE A 92 -14.50 2.43 6.80
C ILE A 92 -16.01 2.41 6.56
N PRO A 93 -16.69 3.57 6.56
CA PRO A 93 -18.10 3.64 6.19
C PRO A 93 -18.34 3.08 4.79
N ASP A 94 -19.33 2.19 4.65
CA ASP A 94 -19.79 1.74 3.35
C ASP A 94 -20.96 2.61 2.86
N VAL A 95 -20.59 3.71 2.20
CA VAL A 95 -21.55 4.60 1.55
C VAL A 95 -22.08 3.92 0.27
N MET A 96 -23.13 3.11 0.43
CA MET A 96 -23.89 2.55 -0.68
C MET A 96 -24.62 3.67 -1.42
N GLY A 97 -23.91 4.35 -2.32
CA GLY A 97 -24.45 5.38 -3.24
C GLY A 97 -24.89 6.66 -2.53
N GLY A 98 -24.05 7.70 -2.59
CA GLY A 98 -24.38 9.02 -2.06
C GLY A 98 -25.63 9.64 -2.70
N TYR A 99 -26.32 10.48 -1.92
CA TYR A 99 -27.18 11.54 -2.44
C TYR A 99 -26.33 12.67 -3.05
#